data_AF-A0A2R6XIZ6-F1
#
_entry.id   AF-A0A2R6XIZ6-F1
#
_cell.length_a   1.000
_cell.length_b   1.000
_cell.length_c   1.000
_cell.angle_alpha   90.00
_cell.angle_beta   90.00
_cell.angle_gamma   90.00
#
_symmetry.space_group_name_H-M   'P 1'
#
loop_
_entity.id
_entity.type
_entity.pdbx_description
1 polymer ?
#
loop_
_entity_poly.entity_id
_entity_poly.type
_entity_poly.pdbx_seq_one_letter_code
_entity_poly.pdbx_strand_id
1 'polypeptide(L)'
;MATTLDVTRIEIAFLAAYLSKAETRDKLCRAIQYGSKFVSNGEPGTAATVDKNTSLARKVFRLLKTVNELQALLTPAPKSTPLPIVLLGKSKNVLVGTFLALDQIVWLGRSGIYKDKEKTDRMSRISLFCWMAGTFCTTLVEMAEISRTSIAVKKVEKELRKATNDNLAVVDVQALKDERKSHYKKNKARTLNLVKSFLDLFVAAGLLQLAPKTITPRVTGALGLTTSLISCYQLLPPAPAKAKSS
;
A
#
# COMPACT_ATOMS: atom_id res chain seq x y z
N MET A 1 -24.20 23.92 -9.05
CA MET A 1 -23.80 24.25 -7.66
C MET A 1 -23.16 23.00 -7.08
N ALA A 2 -21.91 23.05 -6.63
CA ALA A 2 -21.30 21.89 -5.96
C ALA A 2 -22.04 21.66 -4.63
N THR A 3 -22.35 20.40 -4.30
CA THR A 3 -22.97 20.10 -3.01
C THR A 3 -21.94 20.30 -1.89
N THR A 4 -22.38 20.52 -0.65
CA THR A 4 -21.48 20.58 0.52
C THR A 4 -20.57 19.34 0.58
N LEU A 5 -21.11 18.17 0.24
CA LEU A 5 -20.36 16.92 0.18
C LEU A 5 -19.25 16.94 -0.88
N ASP A 6 -19.49 17.57 -2.03
CA ASP A 6 -18.48 17.68 -3.09
C ASP A 6 -17.33 18.60 -2.67
N VAL A 7 -17.64 19.71 -1.99
CA VAL A 7 -16.62 20.59 -1.40
C VAL A 7 -15.77 19.81 -0.38
N THR A 8 -16.40 19.11 0.56
CA THR A 8 -15.70 18.30 1.57
C THR A 8 -14.82 17.21 0.93
N ARG A 9 -15.27 16.57 -0.15
CA ARG A 9 -14.46 15.58 -0.88
C ARG A 9 -13.19 16.20 -1.47
N ILE A 10 -13.29 17.42 -2.02
CA ILE A 10 -12.15 18.13 -2.61
C ILE A 10 -11.14 18.52 -1.52
N GLU A 11 -11.61 19.04 -0.39
CA GLU A 11 -10.75 19.42 0.75
C GLU A 11 -10.02 18.22 1.35
N ILE A 12 -10.73 17.11 1.56
CA ILE A 12 -10.14 15.86 2.04
C ILE A 12 -9.12 15.33 1.02
N ALA A 13 -9.42 15.39 -0.28
CA ALA A 13 -8.49 14.97 -1.32
C ALA A 13 -7.23 15.83 -1.36
N PHE A 14 -7.36 17.14 -1.18
CA PHE A 14 -6.23 18.07 -1.06
C PHE A 14 -5.34 17.71 0.14
N LEU A 15 -5.94 17.49 1.32
CA LEU A 15 -5.19 17.15 2.52
C LEU A 15 -4.48 15.79 2.37
N ALA A 16 -5.15 14.79 1.82
CA ALA A 16 -4.56 13.48 1.54
C ALA A 16 -3.37 13.59 0.56
N ALA A 17 -3.48 14.42 -0.49
CA ALA A 17 -2.39 14.67 -1.42
C ALA A 17 -1.19 15.36 -0.73
N TYR A 18 -1.45 16.32 0.16
CA TYR A 18 -0.41 16.99 0.95
C TYR A 18 0.32 16.02 1.88
N LEU A 19 -0.41 15.22 2.66
CA LEU A 19 0.16 14.23 3.59
C LEU A 19 0.97 13.14 2.87
N SER A 20 0.59 12.79 1.65
CA SER A 20 1.28 11.77 0.85
C SER A 20 2.71 12.18 0.45
N LYS A 21 3.08 13.47 0.53
CA LYS A 21 4.45 13.93 0.28
C LYS A 21 5.48 13.35 1.27
N ALA A 22 5.04 12.97 2.48
CA ALA A 22 5.91 12.34 3.48
C ALA A 22 6.10 10.83 3.24
N GLU A 23 5.39 10.22 2.28
CA GLU A 23 5.34 8.77 2.13
C GLU A 23 6.71 8.14 1.81
N THR A 24 7.50 8.74 0.94
CA THR A 24 8.83 8.23 0.60
C THR A 24 9.73 8.13 1.83
N ARG A 25 9.66 9.13 2.73
CA ARG A 25 10.42 9.13 3.99
C ARG A 25 9.95 8.00 4.93
N ASP A 26 8.64 7.76 5.05
CA ASP A 26 8.11 6.61 5.81
C ASP A 26 8.64 5.27 5.25
N LYS A 27 8.68 5.09 3.93
CA LYS A 27 9.15 3.83 3.31
C LYS A 27 10.64 3.62 3.47
N LEU A 28 11.47 4.66 3.37
CA LEU A 28 12.90 4.57 3.66
C LEU A 28 13.15 4.20 5.12
N CYS A 29 12.46 4.85 6.05
CA CYS A 29 12.54 4.47 7.46
C CYS A 29 12.01 3.05 7.69
N ARG A 30 10.99 2.59 6.96
CA ARG A 30 10.51 1.21 7.00
C ARG A 30 11.62 0.23 6.61
N ALA A 31 12.36 0.53 5.54
CA ALA A 31 13.49 -0.29 5.10
C ALA A 31 14.59 -0.34 6.18
N ILE A 32 14.99 0.80 6.74
CA ILE A 32 15.98 0.88 7.82
C ILE A 32 15.52 0.07 9.04
N GLN A 33 14.26 0.22 9.45
CA GLN A 33 13.68 -0.51 10.57
C GLN A 33 13.79 -2.03 10.38
N TYR A 34 13.24 -2.56 9.29
CA TYR A 34 13.19 -4.00 9.09
C TYR A 34 14.56 -4.60 8.72
N GLY A 35 15.42 -3.84 8.04
CA GLY A 35 16.83 -4.22 7.85
C GLY A 35 17.56 -4.33 9.19
N SER A 36 17.34 -3.39 10.11
CA SER A 36 17.92 -3.46 11.45
C SER A 36 17.36 -4.62 12.28
N LYS A 37 16.06 -4.93 12.14
CA LYS A 37 15.43 -6.11 12.76
C LYS A 37 16.00 -7.43 12.22
N PHE A 38 16.29 -7.48 10.91
CA PHE A 38 16.92 -8.64 10.28
C PHE A 38 18.32 -8.90 10.85
N VAL A 39 19.12 -7.84 10.94
CA VAL A 39 20.49 -7.90 11.48
C VAL A 39 20.48 -8.26 12.96
N SER A 40 19.61 -7.63 13.76
CA SER A 40 19.57 -7.89 15.22
C SER A 40 19.06 -9.28 15.59
N ASN A 41 18.26 -9.92 14.74
CA ASN A 41 17.57 -11.18 15.05
C ASN A 41 16.74 -11.14 16.35
N GLY A 42 16.34 -9.94 16.79
CA GLY A 42 15.64 -9.75 18.07
C GLY A 42 16.56 -9.62 19.28
N GLU A 43 17.87 -9.78 19.13
CA GLU A 43 18.84 -9.62 20.21
C GLU A 43 19.05 -8.14 20.57
N PRO A 44 19.22 -7.81 21.87
CA PRO A 44 19.58 -6.46 22.29
C PRO A 44 20.91 -6.00 21.68
N GLY A 45 20.98 -4.72 21.30
CA GLY A 45 22.18 -4.13 20.73
C GLY A 45 21.86 -2.95 19.81
N THR A 46 22.88 -2.41 19.14
CA THR A 46 22.75 -1.22 18.29
C THR A 46 21.67 -1.39 17.21
N ALA A 47 21.65 -2.53 16.52
CA ALA A 47 20.67 -2.80 15.48
C ALA A 47 19.23 -2.88 16.04
N ALA A 48 19.02 -3.47 17.21
CA ALA A 48 17.70 -3.48 17.85
C ALA A 48 17.26 -2.08 18.32
N THR A 49 18.19 -1.23 18.76
CA THR A 49 17.91 0.17 19.07
C THR A 49 17.50 0.95 17.83
N VAL A 50 18.18 0.74 16.68
CA VAL A 50 17.80 1.37 15.41
C VAL A 50 16.40 0.91 14.95
N ASP A 51 16.06 -0.38 15.05
CA ASP A 51 14.71 -0.89 14.78
C ASP A 51 13.66 -0.16 15.63
N LYS A 52 13.85 -0.12 16.96
CA LYS A 52 12.91 0.53 17.88
C LYS A 52 12.73 2.02 17.59
N ASN A 53 13.83 2.77 17.48
CA ASN A 53 13.80 4.22 17.28
C ASN A 53 13.23 4.59 15.91
N THR A 54 13.63 3.86 14.86
CA THR A 54 13.11 4.10 13.51
C THR A 54 11.62 3.72 13.44
N SER A 55 11.20 2.66 14.11
CA SER A 55 9.77 2.30 14.20
C SER A 55 8.93 3.42 14.81
N LEU A 56 9.45 4.12 15.83
CA LEU A 56 8.76 5.24 16.46
C LEU A 56 8.73 6.45 15.53
N ALA A 57 9.87 6.81 14.93
CA ALA A 57 9.98 7.93 13.98
C ALA A 57 9.02 7.79 12.79
N ARG A 58 8.85 6.56 12.26
CA ARG A 58 7.91 6.29 11.17
C ARG A 58 6.46 6.66 11.47
N LYS A 59 6.04 6.58 12.74
CA LYS A 59 4.67 6.92 13.12
C LYS A 59 4.40 8.42 12.92
N VAL A 60 5.43 9.27 13.07
CA VAL A 60 5.35 10.72 12.79
C VAL A 60 5.03 10.97 11.32
N PHE A 61 5.68 10.26 10.38
CA PHE A 61 5.35 10.36 8.95
C PHE A 61 3.97 9.79 8.57
N ARG A 62 3.29 9.14 9.51
CA ARG A 62 1.94 8.60 9.34
C ARG A 62 0.88 9.41 10.08
N LEU A 63 1.26 10.51 10.75
CA LEU A 63 0.30 11.42 11.39
C LEU A 63 -0.77 11.85 10.39
N LEU A 64 -2.04 11.76 10.82
CA LEU A 64 -3.23 12.07 10.03
C LEU A 64 -3.40 11.27 8.73
N LYS A 65 -2.60 10.22 8.49
CA LYS A 65 -2.70 9.41 7.25
C LYS A 65 -4.02 8.64 7.15
N THR A 66 -4.79 8.54 8.23
CA THR A 66 -6.19 8.07 8.19
C THR A 66 -7.06 8.87 7.21
N VAL A 67 -6.74 10.15 6.96
CA VAL A 67 -7.44 10.99 5.98
C VAL A 67 -7.36 10.40 4.57
N ASN A 68 -6.25 9.74 4.20
CA ASN A 68 -6.12 9.07 2.90
C ASN A 68 -7.15 7.93 2.76
N GLU A 69 -7.39 7.19 3.84
CA GLU A 69 -8.37 6.10 3.84
C GLU A 69 -9.81 6.65 3.85
N LEU A 70 -10.04 7.78 4.55
CA LEU A 70 -11.32 8.49 4.49
C LEU A 70 -11.61 9.01 3.07
N GLN A 71 -10.63 9.61 2.40
CA GLN A 71 -10.75 10.01 0.99
C GLN A 71 -11.15 8.81 0.12
N ALA A 72 -10.48 7.67 0.29
CA ALA A 72 -10.75 6.47 -0.47
C ALA A 72 -12.15 5.87 -0.15
N LEU A 73 -12.66 6.04 1.07
CA LEU A 73 -14.03 5.68 1.44
C LEU A 73 -15.07 6.60 0.81
N LEU A 74 -14.82 7.90 0.75
CA LEU A 74 -15.74 8.89 0.17
C LEU A 74 -15.71 8.91 -1.37
N THR A 75 -14.64 8.40 -1.98
CA THR A 75 -14.50 8.30 -3.43
C THR A 75 -15.48 7.28 -4.01
N PRO A 76 -16.36 7.67 -4.96
CA PRO A 76 -17.26 6.73 -5.62
C PRO A 76 -16.49 5.62 -6.35
N ALA A 77 -16.99 4.39 -6.28
CA ALA A 77 -16.39 3.28 -7.02
C ALA A 77 -16.75 3.38 -8.51
N PRO A 78 -15.86 2.93 -9.44
CA PRO A 78 -16.20 2.88 -10.85
C PRO A 78 -17.39 1.95 -11.10
N LYS A 79 -18.36 2.38 -11.91
CA LYS A 79 -19.61 1.63 -12.20
C LYS A 79 -19.37 0.21 -12.74
N SER A 80 -18.22 -0.02 -13.38
CA SER A 80 -17.83 -1.31 -13.96
C SER A 80 -17.22 -2.30 -12.94
N THR A 81 -17.04 -1.89 -11.68
CA THR A 81 -16.43 -2.73 -10.63
C THR A 81 -17.51 -3.54 -9.92
N PRO A 82 -17.41 -4.88 -9.88
CA PRO A 82 -18.34 -5.75 -9.17
C PRO A 82 -18.46 -5.38 -7.71
N LEU A 83 -19.69 -5.40 -7.19
CA LEU A 83 -20.00 -5.05 -5.82
C LEU A 83 -19.10 -5.77 -4.78
N PRO A 84 -18.80 -7.08 -4.90
CA PRO A 84 -17.91 -7.74 -3.94
C PRO A 84 -16.50 -7.12 -3.86
N ILE A 85 -15.92 -6.71 -4.99
CA ILE A 85 -14.60 -6.06 -5.04
C ILE A 85 -14.68 -4.66 -4.44
N VAL A 86 -15.78 -3.95 -4.68
CA VAL A 86 -16.04 -2.63 -4.08
C VAL A 86 -16.13 -2.75 -2.56
N LEU A 87 -16.95 -3.66 -2.05
CA LEU A 87 -17.12 -3.89 -0.61
C LEU A 87 -15.78 -4.25 0.03
N LEU A 88 -15.04 -5.20 -0.56
CA LEU A 88 -13.73 -5.60 -0.07
C LEU A 88 -12.72 -4.44 -0.07
N GLY A 89 -12.73 -3.60 -1.10
CA GLY A 89 -11.91 -2.39 -1.18
C GLY A 89 -12.27 -1.35 -0.11
N LYS A 90 -13.56 -1.20 0.21
CA LYS A 90 -14.01 -0.31 1.30
C LYS A 90 -13.67 -0.90 2.67
N SER A 91 -13.86 -2.20 2.89
CA SER A 91 -13.43 -2.91 4.11
C SER A 91 -11.93 -2.76 4.35
N LYS A 92 -11.09 -2.90 3.30
CA LYS A 92 -9.66 -2.61 3.35
C LYS A 92 -9.40 -1.19 3.90
N ASN A 93 -10.06 -0.18 3.34
CA ASN A 93 -9.84 1.22 3.76
C ASN A 93 -10.29 1.46 5.20
N VAL A 94 -11.42 0.88 5.64
CA VAL A 94 -11.84 0.97 7.05
C VAL A 94 -10.77 0.37 7.96
N LEU A 95 -10.31 -0.85 7.67
CA LEU A 95 -9.33 -1.57 8.49
C LEU A 95 -7.98 -0.83 8.54
N VAL A 96 -7.47 -0.38 7.40
CA VAL A 96 -6.21 0.39 7.35
C VAL A 96 -6.36 1.76 8.01
N GLY A 97 -7.53 2.40 7.85
CA GLY A 97 -7.84 3.67 8.49
C GLY A 97 -7.87 3.55 10.02
N THR A 98 -8.51 2.50 10.54
CA THR A 98 -8.50 2.18 11.98
C THR A 98 -7.09 1.90 12.47
N PHE A 99 -6.29 1.12 11.72
CA PHE A 99 -4.88 0.93 12.05
C PHE A 99 -4.15 2.26 12.19
N LEU A 100 -4.23 3.13 11.19
CA LEU A 100 -3.52 4.42 11.19
C LEU A 100 -4.02 5.37 12.28
N ALA A 101 -5.30 5.31 12.65
CA ALA A 101 -5.87 6.12 13.72
C ALA A 101 -5.34 5.65 15.09
N LEU A 102 -5.39 4.34 15.35
CA LEU A 102 -4.85 3.75 16.58
C LEU A 102 -3.32 3.90 16.67
N ASP A 103 -2.63 3.90 15.52
CA ASP A 103 -1.18 4.10 15.43
C ASP A 103 -0.75 5.45 16.04
N GLN A 104 -1.62 6.47 16.03
CA GLN A 104 -1.38 7.78 16.65
C GLN A 104 -1.46 7.71 18.17
N ILE A 105 -2.45 6.98 18.70
CA ILE A 105 -2.55 6.74 20.16
C ILE A 105 -1.33 5.95 20.64
N VAL A 106 -0.90 4.95 19.85
CA VAL A 106 0.30 4.17 20.16
C VAL A 106 1.56 5.03 20.09
N TRP A 107 1.63 5.99 19.17
CA TRP A 107 2.73 6.96 19.12
C TRP A 107 2.76 7.83 20.38
N LEU A 108 1.62 8.39 20.80
CA LEU A 108 1.49 9.18 22.04
C LEU A 108 1.89 8.38 23.29
N GLY A 109 1.51 7.11 23.36
CA GLY A 109 1.89 6.23 24.47
C GLY A 109 3.39 5.94 24.50
N ARG A 110 3.98 5.65 23.33
CA ARG A 110 5.41 5.34 23.23
C ARG A 110 6.33 6.56 23.34
N SER A 111 5.81 7.77 23.15
CA SER A 111 6.55 9.02 23.39
C SER A 111 6.47 9.50 24.85
N GLY A 112 5.66 8.85 25.69
CA GLY A 112 5.45 9.23 27.09
C GLY A 112 4.45 10.36 27.32
N ILE A 113 3.81 10.85 26.25
CA ILE A 113 2.73 11.86 26.35
C ILE A 113 1.49 11.24 26.98
N TYR A 114 1.12 10.03 26.54
CA TYR A 114 0.04 9.26 27.12
C TYR A 114 0.61 8.20 28.08
N LYS A 115 0.17 8.21 29.34
CA LYS A 115 0.83 7.45 30.42
C LYS A 115 0.25 6.06 30.70
N ASP A 116 -0.89 5.72 30.11
CA ASP A 116 -1.52 4.41 30.32
C ASP A 116 -0.90 3.36 29.37
N LYS A 117 0.08 2.62 29.91
CA LYS A 117 0.84 1.61 29.18
C LYS A 117 -0.03 0.42 28.75
N GLU A 118 -0.91 -0.06 29.63
CA GLU A 118 -1.77 -1.21 29.34
C GLU A 118 -2.71 -0.92 28.16
N LYS A 119 -3.38 0.25 28.19
CA LYS A 119 -4.21 0.68 27.07
C LYS A 119 -3.39 0.90 25.80
N THR A 120 -2.19 1.47 25.91
CA THR A 120 -1.28 1.64 24.76
C THR A 120 -0.93 0.30 24.11
N ASP A 121 -0.59 -0.71 24.90
CA ASP A 121 -0.23 -2.04 24.42
C ASP A 121 -1.44 -2.76 23.80
N ARG A 122 -2.62 -2.64 24.40
CA ARG A 122 -3.87 -3.16 23.84
C ARG A 122 -4.21 -2.49 22.50
N MET A 123 -4.12 -1.16 22.43
CA MET A 123 -4.35 -0.40 21.18
C MET A 123 -3.31 -0.77 20.11
N SER A 124 -2.05 -0.98 20.50
CA SER A 124 -1.00 -1.45 19.60
C SER A 124 -1.38 -2.81 19.00
N ARG A 125 -1.84 -3.76 19.82
CA ARG A 125 -2.23 -5.08 19.33
C ARG A 125 -3.45 -5.03 18.41
N ILE A 126 -4.50 -4.29 18.78
CA ILE A 126 -5.69 -4.10 17.93
C ILE A 126 -5.30 -3.46 16.61
N SER A 127 -4.48 -2.41 16.63
CA SER A 127 -4.01 -1.74 15.41
C SER A 127 -3.30 -2.70 14.46
N LEU A 128 -2.47 -3.61 14.98
CA LEU A 128 -1.77 -4.60 14.17
C LEU A 128 -2.71 -5.65 13.57
N PHE A 129 -3.75 -6.07 14.30
CA PHE A 129 -4.80 -6.93 13.73
C PHE A 129 -5.58 -6.23 12.62
N CYS A 130 -5.94 -4.95 12.79
CA CYS A 130 -6.56 -4.15 11.74
C CYS A 130 -5.65 -4.03 10.51
N TRP A 131 -4.35 -3.80 10.71
CA TRP A 131 -3.38 -3.76 9.61
C TRP A 131 -3.28 -5.10 8.89
N MET A 132 -3.21 -6.22 9.62
CA MET A 132 -3.15 -7.56 9.04
C MET A 132 -4.41 -7.88 8.23
N ALA A 133 -5.60 -7.63 8.81
CA ALA A 133 -6.87 -7.87 8.14
C ALA A 133 -7.03 -6.96 6.89
N GLY A 134 -6.67 -5.68 6.98
CA GLY A 134 -6.66 -4.78 5.83
C GLY A 134 -5.68 -5.23 4.74
N THR A 135 -4.52 -5.76 5.13
CA THR A 135 -3.55 -6.34 4.20
C THR A 135 -4.09 -7.60 3.52
N PHE A 136 -4.86 -8.44 4.23
CA PHE A 136 -5.53 -9.60 3.66
C PHE A 136 -6.59 -9.17 2.62
N CYS A 137 -7.43 -8.19 2.94
CA CYS A 137 -8.35 -7.60 1.97
C CYS A 137 -7.61 -7.04 0.75
N THR A 138 -6.45 -6.40 0.95
CA THR A 138 -5.61 -5.89 -0.15
C THR A 138 -5.18 -7.03 -1.08
N THR A 139 -4.65 -8.13 -0.53
CA THR A 139 -4.25 -9.31 -1.31
C THR A 139 -5.40 -9.84 -2.16
N LEU A 140 -6.59 -9.98 -1.57
CA LEU A 140 -7.79 -10.43 -2.28
C LEU A 140 -8.22 -9.45 -3.41
N VAL A 141 -8.18 -8.13 -3.16
CA VAL A 141 -8.50 -7.11 -4.18
C VAL A 141 -7.50 -7.16 -5.33
N GLU A 142 -6.20 -7.25 -5.04
CA GLU A 142 -5.16 -7.28 -6.07
C GLU A 142 -5.29 -8.55 -6.94
N MET A 143 -5.58 -9.72 -6.35
CA MET A 143 -5.85 -10.95 -7.12
C MET A 143 -7.07 -10.80 -8.04
N ALA A 144 -8.18 -10.25 -7.53
CA ALA A 144 -9.40 -10.05 -8.32
C ALA A 144 -9.18 -9.05 -9.47
N GLU A 145 -8.46 -7.95 -9.22
CA GLU A 145 -8.16 -6.92 -10.21
C GLU A 145 -7.16 -7.40 -11.29
N ILE A 146 -6.17 -8.21 -10.93
CA ILE A 146 -5.27 -8.87 -11.88
C ILE A 146 -6.06 -9.80 -12.79
N SER A 147 -6.98 -10.59 -12.23
CA SER A 147 -7.81 -11.53 -13.00
C SER A 147 -8.68 -10.80 -14.02
N ARG A 148 -9.35 -9.72 -13.59
CA ARG A 148 -10.17 -8.85 -14.46
C ARG A 148 -9.35 -8.19 -15.56
N THR A 149 -8.20 -7.62 -15.20
CA THR A 149 -7.34 -6.92 -16.16
C THR A 149 -6.71 -7.89 -17.14
N SER A 150 -6.41 -9.13 -16.73
CA SER A 150 -5.89 -10.17 -17.63
C SER A 150 -6.93 -10.61 -18.67
N ILE A 151 -8.22 -10.64 -18.32
CA ILE A 151 -9.31 -10.86 -19.29
C ILE A 151 -9.38 -9.71 -20.30
N ALA A 152 -9.26 -8.45 -19.83
CA ALA A 152 -9.24 -7.28 -20.72
C ALA A 152 -8.05 -7.33 -21.70
N VAL A 153 -6.85 -7.69 -21.23
CA VAL A 153 -5.67 -7.90 -22.11
C VAL A 153 -5.97 -8.91 -23.20
N LYS A 154 -6.52 -10.08 -22.84
CA LYS A 154 -6.88 -11.12 -23.82
C LYS A 154 -7.91 -10.64 -24.84
N LYS A 155 -8.85 -9.79 -24.43
CA LYS A 155 -9.84 -9.19 -25.34
C LYS A 155 -9.17 -8.24 -26.33
N VAL A 156 -8.36 -7.30 -25.85
CA VAL A 156 -7.62 -6.36 -26.69
C VAL A 156 -6.66 -7.09 -27.64
N GLU A 157 -6.03 -8.19 -27.21
CA GLU A 157 -5.18 -9.00 -28.08
C GLU A 157 -5.95 -9.69 -29.20
N LYS A 158 -7.19 -10.13 -28.96
CA LYS A 158 -8.06 -10.68 -30.02
C LYS A 158 -8.50 -9.59 -31.00
N GLU A 159 -8.88 -8.42 -30.49
CA GLU A 159 -9.26 -7.27 -31.32
C GLU A 159 -8.08 -6.79 -32.18
N LEU A 160 -6.87 -6.75 -31.62
CA LEU A 160 -5.66 -6.39 -32.36
C LEU A 160 -5.36 -7.38 -33.49
N ARG A 161 -5.53 -8.70 -33.25
CA ARG A 161 -5.35 -9.73 -34.29
C ARG A 161 -6.37 -9.57 -35.40
N LYS A 162 -7.65 -9.34 -35.05
CA LYS A 162 -8.72 -9.11 -36.03
C LYS A 162 -8.44 -7.85 -36.86
N ALA A 163 -8.09 -6.74 -36.21
CA ALA A 163 -7.76 -5.49 -36.88
C ALA A 163 -6.58 -5.61 -37.86
N THR A 164 -5.60 -6.47 -37.53
CA THR A 164 -4.46 -6.77 -38.41
C THR A 164 -4.89 -7.60 -39.62
N ASN A 165 -5.76 -8.60 -39.43
CA ASN A 165 -6.25 -9.45 -40.52
C ASN A 165 -7.19 -8.71 -41.48
N ASP A 166 -8.01 -7.81 -40.96
CA ASP A 166 -9.03 -7.08 -41.70
C ASP A 166 -8.48 -5.77 -42.34
N ASN A 167 -7.16 -5.52 -42.28
CA ASN A 167 -6.49 -4.30 -42.75
C ASN A 167 -7.16 -3.00 -42.25
N LEU A 168 -7.56 -2.95 -40.97
CA LEU A 168 -8.15 -1.75 -40.37
C LEU A 168 -7.18 -0.57 -40.36
N ALA A 169 -7.72 0.65 -40.21
CA ALA A 169 -6.95 1.88 -40.20
C ALA A 169 -5.81 1.85 -39.16
N VAL A 170 -4.65 2.39 -39.53
CA VAL A 170 -3.45 2.46 -38.68
C VAL A 170 -3.73 3.11 -37.32
N VAL A 171 -4.65 4.09 -37.29
CA VAL A 171 -5.06 4.80 -36.07
C VAL A 171 -5.74 3.86 -35.07
N ASP A 172 -6.65 2.99 -35.52
CA ASP A 172 -7.37 2.04 -34.66
C ASP A 172 -6.43 0.98 -34.09
N VAL A 173 -5.50 0.50 -34.91
CA VAL A 173 -4.45 -0.44 -34.49
C VAL A 173 -3.54 0.18 -33.43
N GLN A 174 -3.20 1.47 -33.58
CA GLN A 174 -2.35 2.18 -32.62
C GLN A 174 -3.08 2.38 -31.28
N ALA A 175 -4.35 2.77 -31.30
CA ALA A 175 -5.16 2.90 -30.08
C ALA A 175 -5.23 1.58 -29.29
N LEU A 176 -5.44 0.45 -29.96
CA LEU A 176 -5.45 -0.88 -29.33
C LEU A 176 -4.07 -1.27 -28.75
N LYS A 177 -2.97 -0.91 -29.43
CA LYS A 177 -1.61 -1.13 -28.91
C LYS A 177 -1.35 -0.33 -27.64
N ASP A 178 -1.81 0.91 -27.59
CA ASP A 178 -1.67 1.80 -26.43
C ASP A 178 -2.54 1.33 -25.26
N GLU A 179 -3.77 0.90 -25.52
CA GLU A 179 -4.65 0.27 -24.52
C GLU A 179 -4.01 -1.00 -23.94
N ARG A 180 -3.49 -1.89 -24.80
CA ARG A 180 -2.77 -3.09 -24.38
C ARG A 180 -1.58 -2.75 -23.48
N LYS A 181 -0.77 -1.76 -23.87
CA LYS A 181 0.38 -1.28 -23.08
C LYS A 181 -0.06 -0.74 -21.72
N SER A 182 -1.16 -0.01 -21.67
CA SER A 182 -1.76 0.50 -20.43
C SER A 182 -2.17 -0.64 -19.50
N HIS A 183 -2.86 -1.66 -20.02
CA HIS A 183 -3.25 -2.84 -19.23
C HIS A 183 -2.04 -3.62 -18.71
N TYR A 184 -0.99 -3.83 -19.53
CA TYR A 184 0.24 -4.48 -19.06
C TYR A 184 0.93 -3.69 -17.95
N LYS A 185 1.01 -2.36 -18.07
CA LYS A 185 1.56 -1.49 -17.02
C LYS A 185 0.74 -1.60 -15.72
N LYS A 186 -0.59 -1.59 -15.83
CA LYS A 186 -1.50 -1.77 -14.69
C LYS A 186 -1.31 -3.13 -14.02
N ASN A 187 -1.25 -4.22 -14.80
CA ASN A 187 -1.01 -5.57 -14.29
C ASN A 187 0.33 -5.68 -13.56
N LYS A 188 1.42 -5.16 -14.15
CA LYS A 188 2.74 -5.16 -13.49
C LYS A 188 2.70 -4.46 -12.13
N ALA A 189 2.05 -3.30 -12.05
CA ALA A 189 1.90 -2.56 -10.79
C ALA A 189 1.07 -3.34 -9.76
N ARG A 190 -0.05 -3.95 -10.18
CA ARG A 190 -0.91 -4.78 -9.34
C ARG A 190 -0.19 -6.05 -8.83
N THR A 191 0.57 -6.73 -9.68
CA THR A 191 1.36 -7.91 -9.28
C THR A 191 2.40 -7.57 -8.22
N LEU A 192 3.09 -6.42 -8.34
CA LEU A 192 4.01 -5.96 -7.31
C LEU A 192 3.28 -5.68 -5.98
N ASN A 193 2.09 -5.07 -6.03
CA ASN A 193 1.27 -4.86 -4.85
C ASN A 193 0.80 -6.18 -4.21
N LEU A 194 0.44 -7.17 -5.02
CA LEU A 194 0.05 -8.50 -4.55
C LEU A 194 1.20 -9.21 -3.83
N VAL A 195 2.39 -9.24 -4.43
CA VAL A 195 3.58 -9.83 -3.79
C VAL A 195 3.85 -9.13 -2.48
N LYS A 196 3.83 -7.79 -2.48
CA LYS A 196 4.05 -6.98 -1.29
C LYS A 196 3.02 -7.28 -0.19
N SER A 197 1.72 -7.26 -0.50
CA SER A 197 0.67 -7.46 0.49
C SER A 197 0.69 -8.89 1.04
N PHE A 198 0.99 -9.89 0.20
CA PHE A 198 1.17 -11.26 0.64
C PHE A 198 2.32 -11.41 1.64
N LEU A 199 3.50 -10.84 1.34
CA LEU A 199 4.64 -10.85 2.28
C LEU A 199 4.33 -10.04 3.55
N ASP A 200 3.63 -8.91 3.43
CA ASP A 200 3.23 -8.08 4.57
C ASP A 200 2.26 -8.80 5.53
N LEU A 201 1.53 -9.84 5.10
CA LEU A 201 0.75 -10.71 6.01
C LEU A 201 1.66 -11.43 7.00
N PHE A 202 2.77 -11.99 6.53
CA PHE A 202 3.74 -12.66 7.39
C PHE A 202 4.48 -11.67 8.28
N VAL A 203 4.77 -10.47 7.78
CA VAL A 203 5.32 -9.39 8.60
C VAL A 203 4.37 -9.04 9.74
N ALA A 204 3.08 -8.90 9.47
CA ALA A 204 2.07 -8.63 10.48
C ALA A 204 1.94 -9.78 11.49
N ALA A 205 1.92 -11.02 11.02
CA ALA A 205 1.90 -12.20 11.87
C ALA A 205 3.13 -12.30 12.78
N GLY A 206 4.32 -11.93 12.28
CA GLY A 206 5.55 -11.86 13.05
C GLY A 206 5.52 -10.76 14.11
N LEU A 207 5.02 -9.55 13.78
CA LEU A 207 4.83 -8.47 14.75
C LEU A 207 3.78 -8.79 15.83
N LEU A 208 2.75 -9.56 15.48
CA LEU A 208 1.74 -10.06 16.40
C LEU A 208 2.18 -11.31 17.18
N GLN A 209 3.36 -11.88 16.85
CA GLN A 209 3.89 -13.10 17.42
C GLN A 209 2.93 -14.30 17.32
N LEU A 210 2.19 -14.43 16.21
CA LEU A 210 1.22 -15.51 16.02
C LEU A 210 1.86 -16.89 15.84
N ALA A 211 3.08 -16.94 15.29
CA ALA A 211 3.83 -18.16 15.06
C ALA A 211 5.33 -17.95 15.30
N PRO A 212 5.76 -17.69 16.56
CA PRO A 212 7.10 -17.20 16.86
C PRO A 212 8.21 -18.21 16.55
N LYS A 213 7.89 -19.51 16.49
CA LYS A 213 8.84 -20.57 16.12
C LYS A 213 9.18 -20.58 14.64
N THR A 214 8.24 -20.19 13.78
CA THR A 214 8.41 -20.22 12.31
C THR A 214 8.70 -18.82 11.75
N ILE A 215 7.99 -17.80 12.25
CA ILE A 215 8.16 -16.40 11.86
C ILE A 215 8.99 -15.70 12.93
N THR A 216 10.30 -15.91 12.86
CA THR A 216 11.26 -15.31 13.79
C THR A 216 11.42 -13.80 13.54
N PRO A 217 12.06 -13.03 14.45
CA PRO A 217 12.39 -11.63 14.20
C PRO A 217 13.20 -11.42 12.92
N ARG A 218 14.15 -12.33 12.61
CA ARG A 218 14.93 -12.28 11.38
C ARG A 218 14.08 -12.51 10.14
N VAL A 219 13.17 -13.49 10.14
CA VAL A 219 12.22 -13.70 9.04
C VAL A 219 11.34 -12.45 8.84
N THR A 220 10.78 -11.92 9.93
CA THR A 220 9.98 -10.68 9.91
C THR A 220 10.78 -9.50 9.33
N GLY A 221 12.05 -9.37 9.73
CA GLY A 221 12.98 -8.38 9.21
C GLY A 221 13.25 -8.53 7.72
N ALA A 222 13.56 -9.74 7.24
CA ALA A 222 13.84 -10.00 5.83
C ALA A 222 12.63 -9.69 4.93
N LEU A 223 11.44 -10.16 5.32
CA LEU A 223 10.21 -9.93 4.58
C LEU A 223 9.84 -8.44 4.59
N GLY A 224 9.91 -7.79 5.76
CA GLY A 224 9.62 -6.37 5.89
C GLY A 224 10.60 -5.47 5.14
N LEU A 225 11.89 -5.84 5.08
CA LEU A 225 12.88 -5.12 4.28
C LEU A 225 12.55 -5.26 2.78
N THR A 226 12.25 -6.47 2.32
CA THR A 226 11.89 -6.75 0.92
C THR A 226 10.68 -5.92 0.49
N THR A 227 9.59 -5.92 1.27
CA THR A 227 8.39 -5.13 0.95
C THR A 227 8.61 -3.62 1.03
N SER A 228 9.57 -3.18 1.85
CA SER A 228 9.98 -1.77 1.93
C SER A 228 10.76 -1.34 0.69
N LEU A 229 11.69 -2.17 0.22
CA LEU A 229 12.46 -1.90 -1.00
C LEU A 229 11.54 -1.85 -2.23
N ILE A 230 10.59 -2.78 -2.35
CA ILE A 230 9.55 -2.73 -3.39
C ILE A 230 8.76 -1.42 -3.31
N SER A 231 8.38 -0.99 -2.09
CA SER A 231 7.64 0.27 -1.90
C SER A 231 8.47 1.49 -2.30
N CYS A 232 9.78 1.50 -1.98
CA CYS A 232 10.68 2.58 -2.39
C CYS A 232 10.81 2.64 -3.91
N TYR A 233 10.98 1.48 -4.56
CA TYR A 233 11.02 1.37 -6.02
C TYR A 233 9.76 1.92 -6.70
N GLN A 234 8.58 1.61 -6.16
CA GLN A 234 7.30 2.10 -6.69
C GLN A 234 7.12 3.63 -6.57
N LEU A 235 7.85 4.27 -5.65
CA LEU A 235 7.81 5.71 -5.41
C LEU A 235 8.93 6.48 -6.14
N LEU A 236 9.79 5.79 -6.88
CA LEU A 236 10.83 6.45 -7.67
C LEU A 236 10.19 7.34 -8.75
N PRO A 237 10.65 8.59 -8.88
CA PRO A 237 10.19 9.44 -9.98
C PRO A 237 10.59 8.80 -11.32
N PRO A 238 9.80 9.02 -12.38
CA PRO A 238 10.22 8.62 -13.71
C PRO A 238 11.57 9.27 -14.04
N ALA A 239 12.44 8.52 -14.71
CA ALA A 239 13.72 9.06 -15.16
C ALA A 239 13.46 10.34 -16.00
N PRO A 240 14.28 11.39 -15.84
CA PRO A 240 14.16 12.58 -16.66
C PRO A 240 14.21 12.17 -18.13
N ALA A 241 13.28 12.69 -18.94
CA ALA A 241 13.33 12.49 -20.37
C ALA A 241 14.70 12.97 -20.85
N LYS A 242 15.47 12.10 -21.52
CA LYS A 242 16.75 12.51 -22.11
C LYS A 242 16.49 13.77 -22.92
N ALA A 243 17.13 14.88 -22.55
CA ALA A 243 17.08 16.09 -23.34
C ALA A 243 17.49 15.71 -24.76
N LYS A 244 16.61 15.95 -25.73
CA LYS A 244 17.00 15.83 -27.14
C LYS A 244 18.13 16.83 -27.32
N SER A 245 19.34 16.35 -27.60
CA SER A 245 20.44 17.21 -28.02
C SER A 245 19.96 17.99 -29.25
N SER A 246 19.93 19.31 -29.12
CA SER A 246 19.73 20.22 -30.26
C SER A 246 20.92 20.13 -31.21
#